data_AF-A0A814M635-F1
#
_entry.id   AF-A0A814M635-F1
#
_cell.length_a   1.000
_cell.length_b   1.000
_cell.length_c   1.000
_cell.angle_alpha   90.00
_cell.angle_beta   90.00
_cell.angle_gamma   90.00
#
_symmetry.space_group_name_H-M   'P 1'
#
loop_
_entity.id
_entity.type
_entity.pdbx_description
1 polymer ?
#
loop_
_entity_poly.entity_id
_entity_poly.type
_entity_poly.pdbx_seq_one_letter_code
_entity_poly.pdbx_strand_id
1 'polypeptide(L)'
;MGVPKFYRWISERYPNISRITIDRHIPEFDNFYLDMNGIIHTCSHTDDENNDTNASEEDIFRNIFHYIDFLYRMIKPRKVFFMAIDGVAPRAKMNQQRARRFRAGRDRMQKLNTLAEKSGASLNELNRFDTNAITPGTEFMTNLNEQLKYFINVKITTDPLWEGVEIYLSGHLTPGEGEHKIMDFIRFTHSQPNYNVNTRHCLYGLDADLIILGLVTHELHFALLREEVTHGVQKTTKIPLPEEINWHLLHLNLLRDYINLEFSSMKVGK
;
A
#
# COMPACT_ATOMS: atom_id res chain seq x y z
N MET A 1 -8.11 6.22 -2.05
CA MET A 1 -9.29 6.93 -1.52
C MET A 1 -8.75 8.15 -0.78
N GLY A 2 -9.29 8.59 0.37
CA GLY A 2 -8.63 9.64 1.15
C GLY A 2 -9.29 11.02 1.11
N VAL A 3 -9.22 11.70 2.26
CA VAL A 3 -9.43 13.13 2.35
C VAL A 3 -8.32 13.84 1.55
N PRO A 4 -8.64 14.59 0.47
CA PRO A 4 -7.64 15.20 -0.40
C PRO A 4 -6.65 16.05 0.40
N LYS A 5 -5.35 15.85 0.15
CA LYS A 5 -4.24 16.59 0.79
C LYS A 5 -4.15 16.45 2.31
N PHE A 6 -4.91 15.55 2.94
CA PHE A 6 -4.91 15.41 4.41
C PHE A 6 -3.55 15.04 4.98
N TYR A 7 -2.86 14.07 4.37
CA TYR A 7 -1.49 13.70 4.77
C TYR A 7 -0.53 14.90 4.73
N ARG A 8 -0.62 15.71 3.67
CA ARG A 8 0.21 16.91 3.51
C ARG A 8 -0.11 17.92 4.60
N TRP A 9 -1.39 18.22 4.78
CA TRP A 9 -1.85 19.19 5.78
C TRP A 9 -1.44 18.78 7.20
N ILE A 10 -1.60 17.51 7.58
CA ILE A 10 -1.27 17.05 8.93
C ILE A 10 0.25 17.02 9.16
N SER A 11 1.03 16.66 8.14
CA SER A 11 2.50 16.67 8.20
C SER A 11 3.06 18.10 8.26
N GLU A 12 2.45 19.06 7.56
CA GLU A 12 2.81 20.48 7.65
C GLU A 12 2.42 21.08 9.02
N ARG A 13 1.28 20.67 9.59
CA ARG A 13 0.80 21.14 10.90
C ARG A 13 1.63 20.57 12.06
N TYR A 14 2.00 19.30 11.98
CA TYR A 14 2.72 18.57 13.03
C TYR A 14 4.01 17.96 12.48
N PRO A 15 5.06 18.75 12.22
CA PRO A 15 6.23 18.32 11.45
C PRO A 15 7.00 17.15 12.07
N ASN A 16 6.90 16.94 13.38
CA ASN A 16 7.65 15.87 14.07
C ASN A 16 6.97 14.50 14.01
N ILE A 17 5.75 14.39 13.45
CA ILE A 17 5.05 13.10 13.35
C ILE A 17 5.64 12.23 12.23
N SER A 18 6.30 12.83 11.24
CA SER A 18 6.90 12.12 10.11
C SER A 18 8.42 12.25 10.15
N ARG A 19 9.12 11.14 9.92
CA ARG A 19 10.58 11.13 9.77
C ARG A 19 10.94 10.40 8.49
N ILE A 20 11.90 10.94 7.76
CA ILE A 20 12.58 10.21 6.68
C ILE A 20 13.37 9.07 7.33
N THR A 21 13.08 7.85 6.94
CA THR A 21 13.75 6.66 7.45
C THR A 21 14.96 6.32 6.59
N ILE A 22 16.13 6.32 7.21
CA ILE A 22 17.33 5.66 6.71
C ILE A 22 17.42 4.33 7.48
N ASP A 23 17.73 3.22 6.80
CA ASP A 23 17.72 1.82 7.26
C ASP A 23 18.15 1.59 8.74
N ARG A 24 19.08 2.39 9.26
CA ARG A 24 19.58 2.28 10.65
C ARG A 24 18.69 2.87 11.75
N HIS A 25 17.62 3.58 11.42
CA HIS A 25 16.80 4.34 12.39
C HIS A 25 15.34 3.86 12.47
N ILE A 26 15.00 2.72 11.86
CA ILE A 26 13.66 2.16 11.94
C ILE A 26 13.51 1.45 13.30
N PRO A 27 12.52 1.81 14.13
CA PRO A 27 12.26 1.09 15.37
C PRO A 27 11.81 -0.34 15.06
N GLU A 28 12.05 -1.27 15.97
CA GLU A 28 11.54 -2.64 15.78
C GLU A 28 10.01 -2.67 15.83
N PHE A 29 9.42 -3.52 15.00
CA PHE A 29 7.98 -3.77 14.96
C PHE A 29 7.67 -5.24 15.24
N ASP A 30 6.58 -5.49 15.97
CA ASP A 30 6.06 -6.84 16.17
C ASP A 30 5.30 -7.29 14.91
N ASN A 31 4.44 -6.42 14.40
CA ASN A 31 3.52 -6.73 13.32
C ASN A 31 3.68 -5.74 12.17
N PHE A 32 3.79 -6.26 10.94
CA PHE A 32 3.85 -5.48 9.72
C PHE A 32 2.70 -5.84 8.79
N TYR A 33 1.97 -4.82 8.32
CA TYR A 33 0.78 -4.95 7.48
C TYR A 33 1.02 -4.26 6.13
N LEU A 34 0.72 -4.93 5.03
CA LEU A 34 0.78 -4.37 3.68
C LEU A 34 -0.63 -4.25 3.09
N ASP A 35 -1.03 -3.02 2.77
CA ASP A 35 -2.05 -2.82 1.75
C ASP A 35 -1.41 -2.97 0.36
N MET A 36 -1.67 -4.13 -0.26
CA MET A 36 -1.02 -4.55 -1.50
C MET A 36 -1.51 -3.76 -2.72
N ASN A 37 -2.69 -3.13 -2.66
CA ASN A 37 -3.29 -2.52 -3.83
C ASN A 37 -2.43 -1.38 -4.40
N GLY A 38 -1.79 -0.59 -3.52
CA GLY A 38 -0.82 0.43 -3.93
C GLY A 38 0.35 -0.18 -4.70
N ILE A 39 0.94 -1.25 -4.16
CA ILE A 39 2.10 -1.95 -4.76
C ILE A 39 1.72 -2.52 -6.13
N ILE A 40 0.60 -3.25 -6.21
CA ILE A 40 0.13 -3.87 -7.45
C ILE A 40 -0.08 -2.80 -8.51
N HIS A 41 -0.71 -1.67 -8.17
CA HIS A 41 -0.86 -0.57 -9.10
C HIS A 41 0.51 -0.02 -9.54
N THR A 42 1.40 0.35 -8.62
CA THR A 42 2.71 0.93 -8.96
C THR A 42 3.52 0.01 -9.87
N CYS A 43 3.60 -1.28 -9.55
CA CYS A 43 4.34 -2.26 -10.35
C CYS A 43 3.68 -2.60 -11.71
N SER A 44 2.39 -2.30 -11.89
CA SER A 44 1.65 -2.55 -13.12
C SER A 44 1.63 -1.35 -14.09
N HIS A 45 1.99 -0.14 -13.63
CA HIS A 45 2.04 1.03 -14.50
C HIS A 45 3.38 1.08 -15.23
N THR A 46 3.37 0.75 -16.51
CA THR A 46 4.48 1.06 -17.41
C THR A 46 4.33 2.50 -17.90
N ASP A 47 4.84 3.48 -17.14
CA ASP A 47 4.84 4.90 -17.56
C ASP A 47 6.05 5.25 -18.46
N ASP A 48 6.85 4.26 -18.87
CA ASP A 48 7.93 4.48 -19.85
C ASP A 48 7.30 4.83 -21.21
N GLU A 49 7.42 6.10 -21.61
CA GLU A 49 7.16 6.56 -22.98
C GLU A 49 8.26 6.07 -23.96
N ASN A 50 9.37 5.51 -23.45
CA ASN A 50 10.56 5.13 -24.21
C ASN A 50 10.84 3.61 -24.30
N ASN A 51 10.02 2.75 -23.68
CA ASN A 51 10.11 1.30 -23.87
C ASN A 51 8.94 0.84 -24.74
N ASP A 52 9.27 0.35 -25.95
CA ASP A 52 8.33 -0.22 -26.93
C ASP A 52 7.72 -1.56 -26.49
N THR A 53 8.14 -2.10 -25.35
CA THR A 53 7.67 -3.40 -24.85
C THR A 53 6.68 -3.24 -23.70
N ASN A 54 5.48 -3.79 -23.89
CA ASN A 54 4.54 -4.01 -22.80
C ASN A 54 5.19 -4.92 -21.74
N ALA A 55 5.19 -4.50 -20.48
CA ALA A 55 5.61 -5.38 -19.38
C ALA A 55 4.71 -6.62 -19.37
N SER A 56 5.33 -7.79 -19.35
CA SER A 56 4.60 -9.05 -19.22
C SER A 56 4.01 -9.17 -17.81
N GLU A 57 3.01 -10.03 -17.65
CA GLU A 57 2.47 -10.37 -16.33
C GLU A 57 3.57 -10.89 -15.38
N GLU A 58 4.53 -11.66 -15.91
CA GLU A 58 5.68 -12.17 -15.17
C GLU A 58 6.60 -11.04 -14.67
N ASP A 59 6.83 -10.01 -15.47
CA ASP A 59 7.63 -8.85 -15.07
C ASP A 59 6.92 -8.06 -13.97
N ILE A 60 5.60 -7.88 -14.08
CA ILE A 60 4.78 -7.23 -13.05
C ILE A 60 4.89 -8.02 -11.73
N PHE A 61 4.78 -9.35 -11.77
CA PHE A 61 4.90 -10.20 -10.59
C PHE A 61 6.29 -10.14 -9.97
N ARG A 62 7.35 -10.16 -10.78
CA ARG A 62 8.73 -10.01 -10.31
C ARG A 62 8.93 -8.68 -9.58
N ASN A 63 8.40 -7.59 -10.14
CA ASN A 63 8.46 -6.27 -9.52
C ASN A 63 7.69 -6.23 -8.19
N ILE A 64 6.50 -6.84 -8.13
CA ILE A 64 5.72 -6.95 -6.88
C ILE A 64 6.53 -7.72 -5.82
N PHE A 65 7.13 -8.86 -6.17
CA PHE A 65 7.92 -9.67 -5.23
C PHE A 65 9.14 -8.95 -4.70
N HIS A 66 9.84 -8.24 -5.59
CA HIS A 66 10.99 -7.43 -5.21
C HIS A 66 10.57 -6.33 -4.24
N TYR A 67 9.46 -5.64 -4.51
CA TYR A 67 8.91 -4.61 -3.65
C TYR A 67 8.52 -5.14 -2.26
N ILE A 68 7.83 -6.29 -2.20
CA ILE A 68 7.47 -6.95 -0.93
C ILE A 68 8.73 -7.34 -0.15
N ASP A 69 9.71 -7.97 -0.79
CA ASP A 69 10.94 -8.40 -0.13
C ASP A 69 11.74 -7.22 0.42
N PHE A 70 11.82 -6.13 -0.35
CA PHE A 70 12.47 -4.89 0.08
C PHE A 70 11.79 -4.33 1.34
N LEU A 71 10.46 -4.18 1.31
CA LEU A 71 9.68 -3.70 2.47
C LEU A 71 9.86 -4.61 3.69
N TYR A 72 9.82 -5.92 3.48
CA TYR A 72 9.99 -6.90 4.56
C TYR A 72 11.38 -6.78 5.20
N ARG A 73 12.44 -6.69 4.38
CA ARG A 73 13.82 -6.50 4.86
C ARG A 73 14.03 -5.17 5.53
N MET A 74 13.29 -4.13 5.14
CA MET A 74 13.36 -2.81 5.78
C MET A 74 12.73 -2.84 7.17
N ILE A 75 11.54 -3.44 7.32
CA ILE A 75 10.77 -3.40 8.57
C ILE A 75 11.14 -4.51 9.56
N LYS A 76 11.50 -5.70 9.07
CA LYS A 76 11.90 -6.88 9.86
C LYS A 76 10.91 -7.18 11.01
N PRO A 77 9.63 -7.49 10.70
CA PRO A 77 8.63 -7.78 11.72
C PRO A 77 9.03 -8.99 12.57
N ARG A 78 8.78 -8.94 13.88
CA ARG A 78 9.19 -10.01 14.82
C ARG A 78 8.16 -11.11 15.03
N LYS A 79 6.89 -10.86 14.73
CA LYS A 79 5.78 -11.77 15.03
C LYS A 79 4.86 -12.00 13.86
N VAL A 80 4.31 -10.94 13.27
CA VAL A 80 3.28 -11.06 12.22
C VAL A 80 3.68 -10.29 10.97
N PHE A 81 3.50 -10.92 9.82
CA PHE A 81 3.52 -10.26 8.52
C PHE A 81 2.21 -10.52 7.77
N PHE A 82 1.41 -9.47 7.56
CA PHE A 82 0.07 -9.58 6.98
C PHE A 82 -0.01 -8.83 5.66
N MET A 83 -0.28 -9.55 4.57
CA MET A 83 -0.49 -8.98 3.24
C MET A 83 -1.98 -9.01 2.89
N ALA A 84 -2.54 -7.83 2.62
CA ALA A 84 -3.95 -7.66 2.29
C ALA A 84 -4.12 -7.20 0.85
N ILE A 85 -4.85 -7.97 0.06
CA ILE A 85 -5.29 -7.61 -1.29
C ILE A 85 -6.78 -7.30 -1.23
N ASP A 86 -7.25 -6.27 -1.94
CA ASP A 86 -8.69 -6.02 -2.04
C ASP A 86 -9.43 -7.26 -2.57
N GLY A 87 -10.48 -7.64 -1.85
CA GLY A 87 -11.52 -8.54 -2.34
C GLY A 87 -12.77 -7.77 -2.74
N VAL A 88 -13.91 -8.47 -2.75
CA VAL A 88 -15.20 -7.83 -3.07
C VAL A 88 -15.53 -6.76 -2.03
N ALA A 89 -15.55 -5.50 -2.46
CA ALA A 89 -15.76 -4.34 -1.60
C ALA A 89 -17.26 -4.02 -1.39
N PRO A 90 -17.62 -3.24 -0.35
CA PRO A 90 -18.98 -2.76 -0.14
C PRO A 90 -19.53 -1.92 -1.30
N ARG A 91 -20.85 -1.88 -1.46
CA ARG A 91 -21.53 -1.16 -2.56
C ARG A 91 -21.12 0.31 -2.70
N ALA A 92 -20.91 1.00 -1.57
CA ALA A 92 -20.47 2.39 -1.57
C ALA A 92 -19.13 2.56 -2.29
N LYS A 93 -18.15 1.70 -1.94
CA LYS A 93 -16.83 1.66 -2.59
C LYS A 93 -16.93 1.23 -4.05
N MET A 94 -17.76 0.24 -4.37
CA MET A 94 -17.97 -0.22 -5.75
C MET A 94 -18.45 0.92 -6.66
N ASN A 95 -19.36 1.77 -6.19
CA ASN A 95 -19.82 2.93 -6.96
C ASN A 95 -18.68 3.92 -7.24
N GLN A 96 -17.85 4.21 -6.23
CA GLN A 96 -16.68 5.08 -6.38
C GLN A 96 -15.64 4.49 -7.34
N GLN A 97 -15.31 3.20 -7.19
CA GLN A 97 -14.39 2.50 -8.09
C GLN A 97 -14.93 2.45 -9.51
N ARG A 98 -16.22 2.17 -9.72
CA ARG A 98 -16.88 2.17 -11.04
C ARG A 98 -16.73 3.53 -11.73
N ALA A 99 -17.03 4.63 -11.03
CA ALA A 99 -16.91 5.96 -11.58
C ALA A 99 -15.46 6.32 -11.95
N ARG A 100 -14.48 5.93 -11.11
CA ARG A 100 -13.05 6.12 -11.38
C ARG A 100 -12.59 5.32 -12.60
N ARG A 101 -12.91 4.02 -12.65
CA ARG A 101 -12.54 3.12 -13.76
C ARG A 101 -13.15 3.57 -15.09
N PHE A 102 -14.40 4.01 -15.08
CA PHE A 102 -15.06 4.53 -16.28
C PHE A 102 -14.35 5.76 -16.85
N ARG A 103 -13.97 6.73 -16.00
CA ARG A 103 -13.19 7.90 -16.43
C ARG A 103 -11.82 7.49 -16.95
N ALA A 104 -11.08 6.67 -16.20
CA ALA A 104 -9.73 6.23 -16.57
C ALA A 104 -9.73 5.47 -17.92
N GLY A 105 -10.70 4.59 -18.14
CA GLY A 105 -10.85 3.88 -19.41
C GLY A 105 -11.14 4.81 -20.60
N ARG A 106 -12.02 5.79 -20.41
CA ARG A 106 -12.31 6.80 -21.44
C ARG A 106 -11.08 7.65 -21.77
N ASP A 107 -10.38 8.14 -20.74
CA ASP A 107 -9.20 8.99 -20.91
C ASP A 107 -8.04 8.20 -21.56
N ARG A 108 -7.89 6.91 -21.23
CA ARG A 108 -6.96 5.98 -21.89
C ARG A 108 -7.29 5.81 -23.37
N MET A 109 -8.55 5.55 -23.71
CA MET A 109 -8.97 5.37 -25.10
C MET A 109 -8.74 6.64 -25.93
N GLN A 110 -9.03 7.83 -25.38
CA GLN A 110 -8.73 9.10 -26.05
C GLN A 110 -7.23 9.28 -26.31
N LYS A 111 -6.37 8.95 -25.33
CA LYS A 111 -4.91 9.00 -25.49
C LYS A 111 -4.42 8.03 -26.57
N LEU A 112 -4.91 6.79 -26.56
CA LEU A 112 -4.53 5.76 -27.53
C LEU A 112 -4.92 6.16 -28.96
N ASN A 113 -6.13 6.70 -29.17
CA ASN A 113 -6.55 7.19 -30.47
C ASN A 113 -5.65 8.34 -30.96
N THR A 114 -5.34 9.29 -30.07
CA THR A 114 -4.45 10.42 -30.41
C THR A 114 -3.03 9.97 -30.74
N LEU A 115 -2.52 8.93 -30.05
CA LEU A 115 -1.21 8.34 -30.31
C LEU A 115 -1.20 7.59 -31.65
N ALA A 116 -2.22 6.77 -31.92
CA ALA A 116 -2.36 6.03 -33.17
C ALA A 116 -2.43 6.97 -34.39
N GLU A 117 -3.17 8.07 -34.29
CA GLU A 117 -3.23 9.10 -35.33
C GLU A 117 -1.87 9.77 -35.59
N LYS A 118 -1.03 9.91 -34.56
CA LYS A 118 0.29 10.56 -34.67
C LYS A 118 1.40 9.62 -35.12
N SER A 119 1.41 8.39 -34.64
CA SER A 119 2.49 7.41 -34.91
C SER A 119 2.20 6.51 -36.10
N GLY A 120 0.94 6.42 -36.54
CA GLY A 120 0.50 5.45 -37.55
C GLY A 120 0.46 4.00 -37.06
N ALA A 121 0.76 3.75 -35.78
CA ALA A 121 0.70 2.43 -35.17
C ALA A 121 -0.75 2.00 -34.91
N SER A 122 -1.00 0.70 -34.94
CA SER A 122 -2.30 0.15 -34.60
C SER A 122 -2.60 0.29 -33.10
N LEU A 123 -3.89 0.37 -32.75
CA LEU A 123 -4.32 0.44 -31.36
C LEU A 123 -3.83 -0.76 -30.53
N ASN A 124 -3.67 -1.94 -31.16
CA ASN A 124 -3.20 -3.15 -30.48
C ASN A 124 -1.72 -3.06 -30.10
N GLU A 125 -0.88 -2.47 -30.94
CA GLU A 125 0.54 -2.25 -30.66
C GLU A 125 0.74 -1.26 -29.51
N LEU A 126 -0.15 -0.28 -29.40
CA LEU A 126 -0.14 0.72 -28.35
C LEU A 126 -0.84 0.24 -27.06
N ASN A 127 -1.51 -0.90 -27.09
CA ASN A 127 -2.34 -1.35 -25.98
C ASN A 127 -1.49 -1.96 -24.86
N ARG A 128 -1.36 -1.22 -23.75
CA ARG A 128 -0.62 -1.64 -22.55
C ARG A 128 -1.45 -2.57 -21.64
N PHE A 129 -0.86 -3.04 -20.55
CA PHE A 129 -1.59 -3.77 -19.50
C PHE A 129 -2.86 -2.99 -19.06
N ASP A 130 -3.99 -3.68 -18.90
CA ASP A 130 -5.22 -3.05 -18.40
C ASP A 130 -5.32 -3.11 -16.89
N THR A 131 -5.08 -1.98 -16.23
CA THR A 131 -5.24 -1.82 -14.78
C THR A 131 -6.65 -2.17 -14.26
N ASN A 132 -7.68 -2.25 -15.11
CA ASN A 132 -8.98 -2.82 -14.71
C ASN A 132 -8.89 -4.30 -14.36
N ALA A 133 -7.88 -5.02 -14.86
CA ALA A 133 -7.58 -6.40 -14.47
C ALA A 133 -7.21 -6.50 -12.98
N ILE A 134 -6.83 -5.39 -12.32
CA ILE A 134 -6.63 -5.29 -10.87
C ILE A 134 -8.01 -5.13 -10.21
N THR A 135 -8.80 -6.20 -10.28
CA THR A 135 -10.14 -6.33 -9.69
C THR A 135 -10.33 -7.78 -9.25
N PRO A 136 -10.96 -8.04 -8.09
CA PRO A 136 -11.28 -9.40 -7.66
C PRO A 136 -12.06 -10.17 -8.74
N GLY A 137 -11.74 -11.46 -8.90
CA GLY A 137 -12.39 -12.35 -9.86
C GLY A 137 -11.80 -12.35 -11.28
N THR A 138 -10.77 -11.56 -11.56
CA THR A 138 -10.04 -11.63 -12.85
C THR A 138 -9.02 -12.77 -12.85
N GLU A 139 -8.62 -13.19 -14.06
CA GLU A 139 -7.54 -14.16 -14.25
C GLU A 139 -6.21 -13.64 -13.67
N PHE A 140 -5.85 -12.39 -13.99
CA PHE A 140 -4.66 -11.72 -13.43
C PHE A 140 -4.59 -11.81 -11.90
N MET A 141 -5.67 -11.47 -11.19
CA MET A 141 -5.67 -11.51 -9.72
C MET A 141 -5.62 -12.95 -9.17
N THR A 142 -6.15 -13.91 -9.91
CA THR A 142 -6.09 -15.33 -9.56
C THR A 142 -4.66 -15.87 -9.71
N ASN A 143 -4.01 -15.55 -10.83
CA ASN A 143 -2.61 -15.89 -11.08
C ASN A 143 -1.69 -15.22 -10.05
N LEU A 144 -1.86 -13.91 -9.81
CA LEU A 144 -1.10 -13.17 -8.81
C LEU A 144 -1.22 -13.81 -7.42
N ASN A 145 -2.42 -14.24 -7.02
CA ASN A 145 -2.64 -14.89 -5.73
C ASN A 145 -1.88 -16.21 -5.60
N GLU A 146 -1.88 -17.05 -6.64
CA GLU A 146 -1.10 -18.30 -6.63
C GLU A 146 0.41 -18.04 -6.65
N GLN A 147 0.86 -17.06 -7.42
CA GLN A 147 2.26 -16.67 -7.49
C GLN A 147 2.76 -16.07 -6.17
N LEU A 148 1.92 -15.31 -5.45
CA LEU A 148 2.25 -14.84 -4.10
C LEU A 148 2.36 -15.98 -3.08
N LYS A 149 1.47 -16.97 -3.13
CA LYS A 149 1.62 -18.17 -2.28
C LYS A 149 2.94 -18.89 -2.55
N TYR A 150 3.29 -19.06 -3.82
CA TYR A 150 4.56 -19.66 -4.21
C TYR A 150 5.75 -18.85 -3.69
N PHE A 151 5.75 -17.53 -3.92
CA PHE A 151 6.77 -16.60 -3.43
C PHE A 151 6.96 -16.70 -1.91
N ILE A 152 5.88 -16.68 -1.14
CA ILE A 152 5.91 -16.80 0.33
C ILE A 152 6.52 -18.13 0.75
N ASN A 153 6.09 -19.25 0.14
CA ASN A 153 6.64 -20.57 0.47
C ASN A 153 8.14 -20.66 0.18
N VAL A 154 8.60 -20.09 -0.94
CA VAL A 154 10.03 -20.00 -1.25
C VAL A 154 10.75 -19.17 -0.19
N LYS A 155 10.22 -18.01 0.20
CA LYS A 155 10.84 -17.13 1.19
C LYS A 155 10.95 -17.77 2.56
N ILE A 156 9.89 -18.39 3.06
CA ILE A 156 9.90 -19.12 4.34
C ILE A 156 10.94 -20.26 4.32
N THR A 157 11.08 -20.96 3.17
CA THR A 157 11.98 -22.11 3.06
C THR A 157 13.45 -21.70 2.90
N THR A 158 13.72 -20.54 2.28
CA THR A 158 15.08 -20.19 1.81
C THR A 158 15.70 -18.99 2.50
N ASP A 159 14.89 -18.13 3.14
CA ASP A 159 15.36 -16.89 3.78
C ASP A 159 15.18 -16.95 5.31
N PRO A 160 16.27 -17.03 6.09
CA PRO A 160 16.20 -17.04 7.55
C PRO A 160 15.50 -15.82 8.17
N LEU A 161 15.40 -14.69 7.45
CA LEU A 161 14.68 -13.52 7.95
C LEU A 161 13.16 -13.75 8.05
N TRP A 162 12.64 -14.70 7.28
CA TRP A 162 11.22 -15.06 7.27
C TRP A 162 10.87 -16.17 8.27
N GLU A 163 11.89 -16.74 8.95
CA GLU A 163 11.72 -17.78 9.94
C GLU A 163 11.12 -17.23 11.25
N GLY A 164 10.19 -17.97 11.85
CA GLY A 164 9.59 -17.61 13.15
C GLY A 164 8.56 -16.48 13.11
N VAL A 165 8.21 -15.95 11.93
CA VAL A 165 7.17 -14.95 11.72
C VAL A 165 5.90 -15.62 11.18
N GLU A 166 4.75 -15.32 11.77
CA GLU A 166 3.45 -15.76 11.28
C GLU A 166 3.04 -14.92 10.06
N ILE A 167 2.90 -15.57 8.91
CA ILE A 167 2.62 -14.89 7.64
C ILE A 167 1.18 -15.15 7.22
N TYR A 168 0.44 -14.06 6.99
CA TYR A 168 -0.94 -14.08 6.52
C TYR A 168 -1.04 -13.46 5.14
N LEU A 169 -1.62 -14.20 4.19
CA LEU A 169 -2.00 -13.68 2.87
C LEU A 169 -3.53 -13.65 2.78
N SER A 170 -4.12 -12.45 2.83
CA SER A 170 -5.54 -12.25 2.57
C SER A 170 -5.77 -11.80 1.13
N GLY A 171 -5.92 -12.78 0.25
CA GLY A 171 -6.07 -12.58 -1.21
C GLY A 171 -7.43 -12.00 -1.64
N HIS A 172 -7.61 -11.90 -2.95
CA HIS A 172 -8.82 -11.33 -3.59
C HIS A 172 -10.10 -12.16 -3.36
N LEU A 173 -9.96 -13.45 -3.04
CA LEU A 173 -11.09 -14.35 -2.74
C LEU A 173 -11.74 -14.06 -1.39
N THR A 174 -11.00 -13.45 -0.45
CA THR A 174 -11.56 -13.03 0.84
C THR A 174 -12.30 -11.70 0.63
N PRO A 175 -13.62 -11.59 0.94
CA PRO A 175 -14.34 -10.33 0.80
C PRO A 175 -13.75 -9.20 1.67
N GLY A 176 -14.02 -7.96 1.27
CA GLY A 176 -13.56 -6.77 1.99
C GLY A 176 -12.36 -6.08 1.35
N GLU A 177 -12.18 -4.81 1.73
CA GLU A 177 -11.07 -3.96 1.30
C GLU A 177 -9.82 -4.30 2.11
N GLY A 178 -8.63 -4.19 1.50
CA GLY A 178 -7.35 -4.54 2.12
C GLY A 178 -7.13 -3.83 3.45
N GLU A 179 -7.33 -2.50 3.47
CA GLU A 179 -7.24 -1.69 4.68
C GLU A 179 -8.21 -2.16 5.77
N HIS A 180 -9.43 -2.55 5.42
CA HIS A 180 -10.43 -3.00 6.39
C HIS A 180 -10.15 -4.41 6.91
N LYS A 181 -9.66 -5.32 6.07
CA LYS A 181 -9.20 -6.67 6.48
C LYS A 181 -8.09 -6.59 7.52
N ILE A 182 -7.13 -5.66 7.32
CA ILE A 182 -6.06 -5.39 8.28
C ILE A 182 -6.66 -4.89 9.60
N MET A 183 -7.59 -3.94 9.54
CA MET A 183 -8.20 -3.39 10.75
C MET A 183 -9.06 -4.42 11.49
N ASP A 184 -9.74 -5.32 10.77
CA ASP A 184 -10.47 -6.45 11.35
C ASP A 184 -9.50 -7.40 12.07
N PHE A 185 -8.36 -7.73 11.45
CA PHE A 185 -7.33 -8.55 12.06
C PHE A 185 -6.78 -7.90 13.35
N ILE A 186 -6.45 -6.61 13.32
CA ILE A 186 -5.96 -5.89 14.50
C ILE A 186 -7.01 -5.95 15.63
N ARG A 187 -8.27 -5.62 15.36
CA ARG A 187 -9.36 -5.69 16.36
C ARG A 187 -9.52 -7.09 16.93
N PHE A 188 -9.47 -8.12 16.07
CA PHE A 188 -9.55 -9.51 16.51
C PHE A 188 -8.39 -9.87 17.44
N THR A 189 -7.15 -9.53 17.07
CA THR A 189 -5.96 -9.79 17.91
C THR A 189 -6.02 -9.06 19.24
N HIS A 190 -6.43 -7.78 19.25
CA HIS A 190 -6.59 -6.97 20.46
C HIS A 190 -7.64 -7.55 21.42
N SER A 191 -8.68 -8.18 20.89
CA SER A 191 -9.74 -8.82 21.70
C SER A 191 -9.31 -10.11 22.39
N GLN A 192 -8.13 -10.66 22.07
CA GLN A 192 -7.67 -11.91 22.67
C GLN A 192 -7.23 -11.71 24.12
N PRO A 193 -7.51 -12.67 25.04
CA PRO A 193 -7.20 -12.52 26.47
C PRO A 193 -5.73 -12.23 26.79
N ASN A 194 -4.81 -12.74 25.96
CA ASN A 194 -3.36 -12.63 26.15
C ASN A 194 -2.72 -11.56 25.26
N TYR A 195 -3.51 -10.61 24.74
CA TYR A 195 -2.99 -9.56 23.88
C TYR A 195 -2.00 -8.67 24.64
N ASN A 196 -0.83 -8.45 24.04
CA ASN A 196 0.14 -7.50 24.59
C ASN A 196 -0.20 -6.09 24.12
N VAL A 197 -0.62 -5.22 25.05
CA VAL A 197 -0.95 -3.80 24.79
C VAL A 197 0.22 -2.98 24.25
N ASN A 198 1.46 -3.47 24.41
CA ASN A 198 2.66 -2.84 23.87
C ASN A 198 3.09 -3.42 22.50
N THR A 199 2.23 -4.17 21.83
CA THR A 199 2.48 -4.63 20.46
C THR A 199 2.72 -3.42 19.55
N ARG A 200 3.79 -3.49 18.75
CA ARG A 200 4.21 -2.42 17.84
C ARG A 200 3.77 -2.74 16.43
N HIS A 201 2.94 -1.87 15.87
CA HIS A 201 2.32 -2.03 14.55
C HIS A 201 2.95 -1.09 13.53
N CYS A 202 3.33 -1.64 12.38
CA CYS A 202 3.69 -0.88 11.19
C CYS A 202 2.72 -1.23 10.06
N LEU A 203 2.08 -0.23 9.45
CA LEU A 203 1.19 -0.43 8.31
C LEU A 203 1.70 0.37 7.12
N TYR A 204 1.96 -0.32 6.01
CA TYR A 204 2.31 0.31 4.75
C TYR A 204 1.06 0.67 3.94
N GLY A 205 1.03 1.89 3.42
CA GLY A 205 0.09 2.31 2.38
C GLY A 205 -0.01 3.82 2.19
N LEU A 206 -0.40 4.23 0.99
CA LEU A 206 -0.41 5.64 0.56
C LEU A 206 -1.75 6.34 0.79
N ASP A 207 -2.81 5.63 1.14
CA ASP A 207 -4.11 6.25 1.37
C ASP A 207 -4.11 7.06 2.68
N ALA A 208 -4.73 8.23 2.66
CA ALA A 208 -4.83 9.09 3.86
C ALA A 208 -5.79 8.49 4.91
N ASP A 209 -6.71 7.63 4.48
CA ASP A 209 -7.68 6.95 5.33
C ASP A 209 -6.98 6.02 6.34
N LEU A 210 -5.80 5.48 6.00
CA LEU A 210 -4.98 4.67 6.90
C LEU A 210 -4.53 5.42 8.17
N ILE A 211 -4.37 6.75 8.11
CA ILE A 211 -4.06 7.58 9.28
C ILE A 211 -5.22 7.53 10.26
N ILE A 212 -6.44 7.73 9.76
CA ILE A 212 -7.64 7.75 10.58
C ILE A 212 -7.94 6.34 11.09
N LEU A 213 -7.86 5.33 10.23
CA LEU A 213 -8.07 3.94 10.62
C LEU A 213 -7.06 3.51 11.71
N GLY A 214 -5.77 3.82 11.54
CA GLY A 214 -4.75 3.54 12.55
C GLY A 214 -4.92 4.33 13.85
N LEU A 215 -5.54 5.51 13.84
CA LEU A 215 -5.91 6.22 15.06
C LEU A 215 -7.07 5.53 15.80
N VAL A 216 -8.09 5.07 15.05
CA VAL A 216 -9.31 4.43 15.56
C VAL A 216 -9.05 3.01 16.11
N THR A 217 -7.93 2.37 15.79
CA THR A 217 -7.54 1.11 16.46
C THR A 217 -7.25 1.31 17.95
N HIS A 218 -6.92 2.53 18.37
CA HIS A 218 -6.44 2.84 19.73
C HIS A 218 -5.16 2.10 20.16
N GLU A 219 -4.44 1.45 19.25
CA GLU A 219 -3.18 0.77 19.54
C GLU A 219 -2.08 1.76 19.89
N LEU A 220 -1.42 1.60 21.05
CA LEU A 220 -0.46 2.58 21.58
C LEU A 220 0.70 2.87 20.64
N HIS A 221 1.34 1.81 20.11
CA HIS A 221 2.53 1.92 19.26
C HIS A 221 2.18 1.61 17.81
N PHE A 222 1.82 2.64 17.06
CA PHE A 222 1.39 2.48 15.66
C PHE A 222 2.12 3.48 14.76
N ALA A 223 2.70 2.97 13.68
CA ALA A 223 3.33 3.78 12.65
C ALA A 223 2.81 3.42 11.26
N LEU A 224 2.80 4.41 10.35
CA LEU A 224 2.55 4.19 8.94
C LEU A 224 3.84 4.35 8.14
N LEU A 225 4.17 3.35 7.34
CA LEU A 225 5.25 3.44 6.35
C LEU A 225 4.67 3.94 5.02
N ARG A 226 5.33 4.94 4.44
CA ARG A 226 4.85 5.61 3.21
C ARG A 226 6.04 6.00 2.34
N GLU A 227 5.82 6.02 1.04
CA GLU A 227 6.74 6.63 0.08
C GLU A 227 6.69 8.17 0.23
N GLU A 228 7.83 8.85 0.04
CA GLU A 228 7.88 10.30 -0.11
C GLU A 228 7.14 10.72 -1.39
N VAL A 229 6.18 11.63 -1.26
CA VAL A 229 5.49 12.22 -2.42
C VAL A 229 6.09 13.59 -2.71
N THR A 230 7.08 13.65 -3.61
CA THR A 230 7.67 14.91 -4.06
C THR A 230 6.69 15.67 -4.95
N HIS A 231 6.29 16.87 -4.52
CA HIS A 231 5.36 17.71 -5.26
C HIS A 231 6.15 18.74 -6.08
N GLY A 232 6.41 18.42 -7.34
CA GLY A 232 7.08 19.29 -8.30
C GLY A 232 8.42 18.72 -8.74
N VAL A 233 8.64 18.77 -10.06
CA VAL A 233 9.79 18.29 -10.85
C VAL A 233 9.60 16.89 -11.46
N GLN A 234 9.70 16.91 -12.80
CA GLN A 234 9.74 15.87 -13.83
C GLN A 234 9.38 14.44 -13.42
N LYS A 235 8.31 13.91 -14.04
CA LYS A 235 8.07 12.47 -14.16
C LYS A 235 9.33 11.83 -14.76
N THR A 236 10.16 11.22 -13.93
CA THR A 236 11.13 10.24 -14.40
C THR A 236 10.35 9.12 -15.08
N THR A 237 10.74 8.74 -16.29
CA THR A 237 9.99 7.77 -17.11
C THR A 237 10.04 6.35 -16.54
N LYS A 238 11.00 6.07 -15.64
CA LYS A 238 11.17 4.77 -14.99
C LYS A 238 10.37 4.67 -13.69
N ILE A 239 9.79 3.50 -13.46
CA ILE A 239 9.25 3.07 -12.16
C ILE A 239 10.43 3.13 -11.17
N PRO A 240 10.37 3.97 -10.11
CA PRO A 240 11.47 4.05 -9.16
C PRO A 240 11.61 2.71 -8.46
N LEU A 241 12.86 2.21 -8.38
CA LEU A 241 13.16 1.03 -7.59
C LEU A 241 12.89 1.34 -6.11
N PRO A 242 12.41 0.38 -5.30
CA PRO A 242 12.17 0.61 -3.86
C PRO A 242 13.38 1.21 -3.12
N GLU A 243 14.59 0.85 -3.56
CA GLU A 243 15.88 1.35 -3.07
C GLU A 243 16.12 2.84 -3.34
N GLU A 244 15.51 3.39 -4.39
CA GLU A 244 15.66 4.79 -4.82
C GLU A 244 14.60 5.70 -4.19
N ILE A 245 13.57 5.12 -3.56
CA ILE A 245 12.49 5.85 -2.92
C ILE A 245 12.94 6.31 -1.54
N ASN A 246 12.62 7.56 -1.20
CA ASN A 246 12.71 8.04 0.18
C ASN A 246 11.48 7.55 0.95
N TRP A 247 11.73 6.96 2.12
CA TRP A 247 10.70 6.37 2.95
C TRP A 247 10.39 7.25 4.14
N HIS A 248 9.12 7.41 4.45
CA HIS A 248 8.62 8.17 5.59
C HIS A 248 7.92 7.24 6.56
N LEU A 249 8.28 7.36 7.84
CA LEU A 249 7.58 6.72 8.94
C LEU A 249 6.77 7.78 9.69
N LEU A 250 5.45 7.65 9.62
CA LEU A 250 4.49 8.51 10.31
C LEU A 250 4.08 7.86 11.65
N HIS A 251 4.44 8.50 12.75
CA HIS A 251 4.20 8.03 14.11
C HIS A 251 2.83 8.50 14.63
N LEU A 252 1.86 7.58 14.73
CA LEU A 252 0.51 7.92 15.19
C LEU A 252 0.45 8.19 16.69
N ASN A 253 1.36 7.65 17.49
CA ASN A 253 1.50 7.99 18.91
C ASN A 253 1.83 9.48 19.09
N LEU A 254 2.77 10.02 18.32
CA LEU A 254 3.09 11.46 18.34
C LEU A 254 1.92 12.30 17.84
N LEU A 255 1.22 11.85 16.80
CA LEU A 255 0.02 12.53 16.31
C LEU A 255 -1.06 12.62 17.40
N ARG A 256 -1.27 11.55 18.18
CA ARG A 256 -2.19 11.59 19.33
C ARG A 256 -1.75 12.59 20.39
N ASP A 257 -0.47 12.68 20.69
CA ASP A 257 0.07 13.67 21.63
C ASP A 257 -0.17 15.10 21.14
N TYR A 258 0.09 15.36 19.85
CA TYR A 258 -0.21 16.65 19.24
C TYR A 258 -1.70 17.02 19.32
N ILE A 259 -2.60 16.10 18.98
CA ILE A 259 -4.05 16.31 19.09
C ILE A 259 -4.42 16.55 20.57
N ASN A 260 -3.88 15.77 21.51
CA ASN A 260 -4.15 15.96 22.93
C ASN A 260 -3.71 17.33 23.46
N LEU A 261 -2.60 17.87 22.95
CA LEU A 261 -2.10 19.21 23.27
C LEU A 261 -2.97 20.29 22.61
N GLU A 262 -3.34 20.10 21.35
CA GLU A 262 -4.20 21.04 20.61
C GLU A 262 -5.55 21.24 21.29
N PHE A 263 -6.16 20.15 21.76
CA PHE A 263 -7.46 20.17 22.45
C PHE A 263 -7.34 20.29 23.98
N SER A 264 -6.14 20.60 24.51
CA SER A 264 -5.90 20.68 25.96
C SER A 264 -6.75 21.73 26.66
N SER A 265 -7.04 22.85 26.00
CA SER A 265 -7.91 23.92 26.55
C SER A 265 -9.38 23.50 26.72
N MET A 266 -9.82 22.46 26.01
CA MET A 266 -11.18 21.91 26.13
C MET A 266 -11.30 20.89 27.25
N LYS A 267 -10.19 20.51 27.89
CA LYS A 267 -10.18 19.70 29.13
C LYS A 267 -10.59 20.60 30.30
N VAL A 268 -11.81 21.12 30.26
CA VAL A 268 -12.41 21.84 31.39
C VAL A 268 -12.74 20.80 32.47
N GLY A 269 -12.07 20.94 33.62
CA GLY A 269 -12.40 20.35 34.93
C GLY A 269 -13.04 18.96 34.96
N LYS A 270 -12.24 17.94 35.31
CA LYS A 270 -12.73 16.85 36.17
C LYS A 270 -12.33 17.15 37.61
#